data_AF-A0A660Q3K5-F1
#
_entry.id   AF-A0A660Q3K5-F1
#
_cell.length_a   1.000
_cell.length_b   1.000
_cell.length_c   1.000
_cell.angle_alpha   90.00
_cell.angle_beta   90.00
_cell.angle_gamma   90.00
#
_symmetry.space_group_name_H-M   'P 1'
#
loop_
_entity.id
_entity.type
_entity.pdbx_description
1 polymer ?
#
loop_
_entity_poly.entity_id
_entity_poly.type
_entity_poly.pdbx_seq_one_letter_code
_entity_poly.pdbx_strand_id
1 'polypeptide(L)'
;KGKHPDTLVMTATPIPRTLALTLYGDLDISSIRTMPPGRQPTKTVWRSASSRPEMYKYLITRLEDGDQVFFVYPLVERSEKMDLQAAEDEYKRLKKEVFGQFNVGLVHGRMKNNVREKTIGAFRKKEIDILVSTTVIEVGIDIPTANVMVIEHAERFGLSQLHQLRGRVGRGGKRGMAIAVASTPISDLAKKRLDMFVSSTDGFKIAEADLELRGPGEFFGTRQHGLPELTVANLVRDTDLLTAAREIIIELLGKARDFDMDDRRLINYLESRLAGRKTLTKFG
;
A
#
# COMPACT_ATOMS: atom_id res chain seq x y z
N LYS A 1 -32.33 16.38 -5.70
CA LYS A 1 -31.08 15.56 -5.72
C LYS A 1 -31.31 14.39 -6.67
N GLY A 2 -30.44 14.18 -7.65
CA GLY A 2 -30.57 13.11 -8.65
C GLY A 2 -30.36 11.72 -8.03
N LYS A 3 -31.09 10.71 -8.53
CA LYS A 3 -31.06 9.33 -8.00
C LYS A 3 -29.78 8.54 -8.36
N HIS A 4 -28.95 9.05 -9.27
CA HIS A 4 -27.74 8.42 -9.75
C HIS A 4 -26.61 9.46 -9.88
N PRO A 5 -25.77 9.63 -8.84
CA PRO A 5 -24.61 10.51 -8.92
C PRO A 5 -23.45 9.82 -9.65
N ASP A 6 -22.70 10.57 -10.45
CA ASP A 6 -21.42 10.12 -10.98
C ASP A 6 -20.47 9.83 -9.81
N THR A 7 -19.89 8.62 -9.80
CA THR A 7 -19.05 8.14 -8.69
C THR A 7 -17.64 7.87 -9.18
N LEU A 8 -16.66 8.56 -8.60
CA LEU A 8 -15.23 8.35 -8.86
C LEU A 8 -14.55 7.76 -7.62
N VAL A 9 -13.99 6.55 -7.77
CA VAL A 9 -13.21 5.88 -6.73
C VAL A 9 -11.73 5.91 -7.12
N MET A 10 -10.86 6.34 -6.21
CA MET A 10 -9.41 6.41 -6.43
C MET A 10 -8.66 5.62 -5.34
N THR A 11 -7.65 4.86 -5.76
CA THR A 11 -6.77 4.11 -4.85
C THR A 11 -5.31 4.38 -5.21
N ALA A 12 -4.47 4.55 -4.17
CA ALA A 12 -3.03 4.73 -4.33
C ALA A 12 -2.29 3.40 -4.56
N THR A 13 -2.85 2.30 -4.05
CA THR A 13 -2.38 0.94 -4.34
C THR A 13 -3.15 0.42 -5.53
N PRO A 14 -2.47 0.11 -6.65
CA PRO A 14 -3.14 -0.49 -7.79
C PRO A 14 -3.86 -1.75 -7.32
N ILE A 15 -5.11 -1.92 -7.71
CA ILE A 15 -5.84 -3.16 -7.49
C ILE A 15 -5.58 -4.03 -8.72
N PRO A 16 -5.25 -5.33 -8.57
CA PRO A 16 -5.14 -6.22 -9.72
C PRO A 16 -6.41 -6.11 -10.56
N ARG A 17 -6.26 -6.00 -11.88
CA ARG A 17 -7.39 -5.71 -12.78
C ARG A 17 -8.52 -6.71 -12.57
N THR A 18 -8.19 -7.97 -12.30
CA THR A 18 -9.12 -9.07 -12.04
C THR A 18 -9.96 -8.88 -10.79
N LEU A 19 -9.32 -8.41 -9.72
CA LEU A 19 -10.01 -8.08 -8.48
C LEU A 19 -10.91 -6.86 -8.69
N ALA A 20 -10.44 -5.85 -9.43
CA ALA A 20 -11.27 -4.69 -9.76
C ALA A 20 -12.49 -5.05 -10.62
N LEU A 21 -12.33 -5.94 -11.61
CA LEU A 21 -13.43 -6.47 -12.43
C LEU A 21 -14.46 -7.27 -11.60
N THR A 22 -14.00 -7.93 -10.54
CA THR A 22 -14.87 -8.76 -9.70
C THR A 22 -15.59 -7.94 -8.63
N LEU A 23 -14.89 -7.02 -7.96
CA LEU A 23 -15.43 -6.21 -6.87
C LEU A 23 -16.23 -5.00 -7.36
N TYR A 24 -15.81 -4.43 -8.48
CA TYR A 24 -16.35 -3.18 -9.01
C TYR A 24 -16.88 -3.35 -10.43
N GLY A 25 -17.40 -4.52 -10.79
CA GLY A 25 -17.71 -4.94 -12.17
C GLY A 25 -18.49 -3.94 -13.04
N ASP A 26 -19.26 -3.03 -12.42
CA ASP A 26 -20.03 -1.97 -13.08
C ASP A 26 -19.26 -0.64 -13.27
N LEU A 27 -18.03 -0.52 -12.76
CA LEU A 27 -17.18 0.67 -12.89
C LEU A 27 -16.20 0.54 -14.06
N ASP A 28 -16.10 1.61 -14.86
CA ASP A 28 -15.03 1.76 -15.83
C ASP A 28 -13.68 1.99 -15.11
N ILE A 29 -12.73 1.09 -15.36
CA ILE A 29 -11.42 1.10 -14.71
C ILE A 29 -10.43 1.86 -15.60
N SER A 30 -9.97 3.01 -15.11
CA SER A 30 -8.84 3.74 -15.69
C SER A 30 -7.58 3.51 -14.86
N SER A 31 -6.46 3.25 -15.53
CA SER A 31 -5.15 3.05 -14.88
C SER A 31 -4.14 4.10 -15.33
N ILE A 32 -3.55 4.83 -14.38
CA ILE A 32 -2.46 5.76 -14.62
C ILE A 32 -1.14 5.04 -14.35
N ARG A 33 -0.36 4.76 -15.41
CA ARG A 33 0.92 4.03 -15.32
C ARG A 33 2.14 4.92 -15.39
N THR A 34 1.99 6.13 -15.93
CA THR A 34 3.08 7.08 -16.12
C THR A 34 3.36 7.84 -14.82
N MET A 35 4.63 7.92 -14.45
CA MET A 35 5.04 8.81 -13.35
C MET A 35 4.91 10.28 -13.79
N PRO A 36 4.63 11.21 -12.85
CA PRO A 36 4.75 12.63 -13.13
C PRO A 36 6.14 12.99 -13.65
N PRO A 37 6.26 13.94 -14.60
CA PRO A 37 7.54 14.37 -15.14
C PRO A 37 8.49 14.84 -14.03
N GLY A 38 9.78 14.50 -14.14
CA GLY A 38 10.82 14.86 -13.17
C GLY A 38 10.99 13.91 -11.98
N ARG A 39 10.14 12.88 -11.84
CA ARG A 39 10.26 11.90 -10.75
C ARG A 39 11.38 10.88 -11.02
N GLN A 40 12.39 10.87 -10.14
CA GLN A 40 13.47 9.87 -10.17
C GLN A 40 13.04 8.57 -9.46
N PRO A 41 13.42 7.38 -9.95
CA PRO A 41 13.14 6.13 -9.27
C PRO A 41 13.80 6.07 -7.88
N THR A 42 13.05 5.60 -6.87
CA THR A 42 13.56 5.38 -5.51
C THR A 42 14.42 4.12 -5.47
N LYS A 43 15.70 4.25 -5.12
CA LYS A 43 16.56 3.10 -4.85
C LYS A 43 16.04 2.39 -3.60
N THR A 44 15.76 1.10 -3.70
CA THR A 44 15.16 0.33 -2.62
C THR A 44 16.08 -0.83 -2.26
N VAL A 45 16.33 -1.06 -0.97
CA VAL A 45 17.10 -2.20 -0.46
C VAL A 45 16.45 -2.71 0.82
N TRP A 46 16.67 -3.99 1.15
CA TRP A 46 16.40 -4.49 2.49
C TRP A 46 17.70 -5.02 3.14
N ARG A 47 17.78 -4.92 4.47
CA ARG A 47 18.93 -5.35 5.29
C ARG A 47 18.44 -6.04 6.56
N SER A 48 19.26 -6.94 7.10
CA SER A 48 19.04 -7.48 8.44
C SER A 48 19.35 -6.43 9.50
N ALA A 49 18.71 -6.54 10.66
CA ALA A 49 18.97 -5.67 11.81
C ALA A 49 20.45 -5.68 12.26
N SER A 50 21.21 -6.75 11.97
CA SER A 50 22.64 -6.82 12.23
C SER A 50 23.46 -5.78 11.44
N SER A 51 22.97 -5.30 10.29
CA SER A 51 23.63 -4.27 9.48
C SER A 51 23.36 -2.84 9.98
N ARG A 52 22.66 -2.65 11.10
CA ARG A 52 22.34 -1.32 11.66
C ARG A 52 23.56 -0.42 11.85
N PRO A 53 24.71 -0.88 12.39
CA PRO A 53 25.87 -0.01 12.57
C PRO A 53 26.38 0.60 11.26
N GLU A 54 26.44 -0.20 10.19
CA GLU A 54 26.85 0.27 8.86
C GLU A 54 25.79 1.19 8.23
N MET A 55 24.51 0.83 8.40
CA MET A 55 23.39 1.66 7.94
C MET A 55 23.42 3.05 8.61
N TYR A 56 23.65 3.12 9.93
CA TYR A 56 23.71 4.40 10.63
C TYR A 56 24.87 5.27 10.16
N LYS A 57 26.06 4.68 9.91
CA LYS A 57 27.20 5.41 9.31
C LYS A 57 26.82 6.00 7.95
N TYR A 58 26.15 5.22 7.11
CA TYR A 58 25.65 5.71 5.83
C TYR A 58 24.62 6.83 6.02
N LEU A 59 23.67 6.69 6.94
CA LEU A 59 22.66 7.73 7.21
C LEU A 59 23.29 9.03 7.71
N ILE A 60 24.33 8.96 8.54
CA ILE A 60 25.10 10.14 9.00
C ILE A 60 25.66 10.89 7.80
N THR A 61 26.32 10.21 6.86
CA THR A 61 26.85 10.88 5.65
C THR A 61 25.75 11.56 4.82
N ARG A 62 24.56 10.95 4.75
CA ARG A 62 23.42 11.53 4.02
C ARG A 62 22.84 12.75 4.74
N LEU A 63 22.81 12.72 6.07
CA LEU A 63 22.37 13.85 6.89
C LEU A 63 23.36 15.03 6.79
N GLU A 64 24.66 14.74 6.75
CA GLU A 64 25.72 15.75 6.50
C GLU A 64 25.60 16.38 5.10
N ASP A 65 25.15 15.61 4.09
CA ASP A 65 24.80 16.12 2.75
C ASP A 65 23.48 16.95 2.72
N GLY A 66 22.86 17.18 3.87
CA GLY A 66 21.65 17.99 4.03
C GLY A 66 20.35 17.29 3.62
N ASP A 67 20.35 15.95 3.55
CA ASP A 67 19.13 15.16 3.40
C ASP A 67 18.45 14.94 4.75
N GLN A 68 17.12 14.74 4.72
CA GLN A 68 16.34 14.38 5.89
C GLN A 68 15.97 12.91 5.85
N VAL A 69 15.96 12.27 7.02
CA VAL A 69 15.74 10.83 7.18
C VAL A 69 14.43 10.58 7.91
N PHE A 70 13.63 9.66 7.38
CA PHE A 70 12.38 9.23 7.99
C PHE A 70 12.55 7.81 8.56
N PHE A 71 12.29 7.60 9.84
CA PHE A 71 12.20 6.27 10.45
C PHE A 71 10.74 5.88 10.68
N VAL A 72 10.30 4.78 10.08
CA VAL A 72 8.95 4.24 10.22
C VAL A 72 8.97 2.96 11.03
N TYR A 73 8.22 2.94 12.13
CA TYR A 73 8.00 1.75 12.96
C TYR A 73 6.58 1.22 12.75
N PRO A 74 6.37 -0.10 12.73
CA PRO A 74 5.04 -0.68 12.59
C PRO A 74 4.20 -0.42 13.84
N LEU A 75 2.89 -0.39 13.67
CA LEU A 75 1.92 -0.60 14.75
C LEU A 75 1.05 -1.79 14.39
N VAL A 76 0.94 -2.74 15.32
CA VAL A 76 -0.02 -3.84 15.24
C VAL A 76 -1.17 -3.54 16.20
N GLU A 77 -2.42 -3.65 15.75
CA GLU A 77 -3.61 -3.32 16.58
C GLU A 77 -3.59 -4.03 17.95
N ARG A 78 -3.20 -5.30 17.98
CA ARG A 78 -3.11 -6.11 19.22
C ARG A 78 -1.99 -5.67 20.16
N SER A 79 -0.99 -4.95 19.66
CA SER A 79 0.24 -4.60 20.38
C SER A 79 0.53 -3.10 20.36
N GLU A 80 -0.44 -2.26 20.00
CA GLU A 80 -0.27 -0.83 19.77
C GLU A 80 0.42 -0.11 20.95
N LYS A 81 0.06 -0.45 22.19
CA LYS A 81 0.71 0.12 23.39
C LYS A 81 2.22 -0.19 23.44
N MET A 82 2.59 -1.44 23.15
CA MET A 82 3.99 -1.88 23.19
C MET A 82 4.78 -1.32 22.02
N ASP A 83 4.20 -1.32 20.82
CA ASP A 83 4.86 -0.80 19.62
C ASP A 83 5.10 0.73 19.71
N LEU A 84 4.17 1.48 20.31
CA LEU A 84 4.36 2.89 20.61
C LEU A 84 5.51 3.13 21.58
N GLN A 85 5.57 2.34 22.66
CA GLN A 85 6.66 2.44 23.63
C GLN A 85 8.01 2.11 22.97
N ALA A 86 8.06 1.08 22.11
CA ALA A 86 9.26 0.75 21.35
C ALA A 86 9.71 1.90 20.44
N ALA A 87 8.78 2.59 19.76
CA ALA A 87 9.11 3.76 18.95
C ALA A 87 9.62 4.95 19.78
N GLU A 88 9.04 5.18 20.97
CA GLU A 88 9.52 6.20 21.91
C GLU A 88 10.92 5.90 22.46
N ASP A 89 11.19 4.64 22.79
CA ASP A 89 12.47 4.21 23.32
C ASP A 89 13.56 4.24 22.24
N GLU A 90 13.24 3.80 21.02
CA GLU A 90 14.16 3.98 19.88
C GLU A 90 14.37 5.45 19.55
N TYR A 91 13.36 6.32 19.63
CA TYR A 91 13.56 7.76 19.48
C TYR A 91 14.59 8.30 20.49
N LYS A 92 14.47 7.94 21.78
CA LYS A 92 15.42 8.38 22.81
C LYS A 92 16.83 7.85 22.52
N ARG A 93 16.94 6.57 22.15
CA ARG A 93 18.20 5.92 21.80
C ARG A 93 18.86 6.57 20.60
N LEU A 94 18.13 6.71 19.49
CA LEU A 94 18.62 7.34 18.26
C LEU A 94 19.09 8.77 18.53
N LYS A 95 18.33 9.55 19.30
CA LYS A 95 18.68 10.92 19.67
C LYS A 95 19.92 11.00 20.56
N LYS A 96 20.10 10.08 21.49
CA LYS A 96 21.18 10.15 22.49
C LYS A 96 22.48 9.49 22.00
N GLU A 97 22.37 8.35 21.34
CA GLU A 97 23.51 7.44 21.11
C GLU A 97 23.98 7.43 19.66
N VAL A 98 23.09 7.66 18.68
CA VAL A 98 23.40 7.46 17.25
C VAL A 98 23.51 8.77 16.49
N PHE A 99 22.54 9.67 16.70
CA PHE A 99 22.37 10.89 15.92
C PHE A 99 22.38 12.14 16.82
N GLY A 100 23.18 12.13 17.90
CA GLY A 100 23.23 13.22 18.88
C GLY A 100 23.62 14.59 18.31
N GLN A 101 24.24 14.62 17.13
CA GLN A 101 24.58 15.84 16.39
C GLN A 101 23.44 16.39 15.52
N PHE A 102 22.32 15.67 15.40
CA PHE A 102 21.18 16.00 14.53
C PHE A 102 19.91 16.22 15.34
N ASN A 103 18.98 16.99 14.78
CA ASN A 103 17.68 17.22 15.37
C ASN A 103 16.75 16.04 15.08
N VAL A 104 16.46 15.24 16.11
CA VAL A 104 15.53 14.11 16.03
C VAL A 104 14.17 14.50 16.61
N GLY A 105 13.11 14.24 15.84
CA GLY A 105 11.72 14.41 16.24
C GLY A 105 10.96 13.08 16.31
N LEU A 106 9.84 13.08 17.04
CA LEU A 106 8.95 11.93 17.18
C LEU A 106 7.52 12.30 16.81
N VAL A 107 6.84 11.45 16.03
CA VAL A 107 5.42 11.56 15.70
C VAL A 107 4.72 10.20 15.84
N HIS A 108 3.69 10.12 16.68
CA HIS A 108 2.85 8.92 16.77
C HIS A 108 1.36 9.26 17.01
N GLY A 109 0.49 8.24 16.87
CA GLY A 109 -0.96 8.39 16.85
C GLY A 109 -1.60 8.94 18.11
N ARG A 110 -0.93 8.79 19.25
CA ARG A 110 -1.43 9.27 20.56
C ARG A 110 -1.01 10.71 20.88
N MET A 111 -0.19 11.33 20.03
CA MET A 111 0.18 12.74 20.21
C MET A 111 -1.02 13.63 19.88
N LYS A 112 -1.21 14.68 20.70
CA LYS A 112 -2.17 15.75 20.42
C LYS A 112 -1.90 16.34 19.03
N ASN A 113 -2.97 16.62 18.27
CA ASN A 113 -2.87 17.09 16.89
C ASN A 113 -1.99 18.34 16.74
N ASN A 114 -2.10 19.29 17.65
CA ASN A 114 -1.28 20.51 17.65
C ASN A 114 0.23 20.22 17.76
N VAL A 115 0.63 19.25 18.60
CA VAL A 115 2.04 18.84 18.73
C VAL A 115 2.49 18.11 17.47
N ARG A 116 1.66 17.21 16.95
CA ARG A 116 1.93 16.47 15.71
C ARG A 116 2.18 17.41 14.53
N GLU A 117 1.27 18.35 14.30
CA GLU A 117 1.38 19.33 13.21
C GLU A 117 2.60 20.24 13.38
N LYS A 118 2.91 20.65 14.62
CA LYS A 118 4.11 21.44 14.91
C LYS A 118 5.39 20.66 14.59
N THR A 119 5.49 19.39 14.99
CA THR A 119 6.66 18.54 14.70
C THR A 119 6.80 18.28 13.20
N ILE A 120 5.70 17.98 12.50
CA ILE A 120 5.70 17.81 11.04
C ILE A 120 6.10 19.12 10.35
N GLY A 121 5.61 20.26 10.84
CA GLY A 121 5.97 21.59 10.34
C GLY A 121 7.46 21.88 10.51
N ALA A 122 8.02 21.59 11.68
CA ALA A 122 9.46 21.73 11.96
C ALA A 122 10.30 20.83 11.04
N PHE A 123 9.86 19.59 10.81
CA PHE A 123 10.52 18.70 9.85
C PHE A 123 10.43 19.23 8.42
N ARG A 124 9.28 19.75 7.97
CA ARG A 124 9.18 20.39 6.63
C ARG A 124 10.11 21.61 6.47
N LYS A 125 10.34 22.35 7.55
CA LYS A 125 11.24 23.52 7.58
C LYS A 125 12.73 23.17 7.74
N LYS A 126 13.08 21.88 7.81
CA LYS A 126 14.43 21.40 8.13
C LYS A 126 14.97 21.82 9.51
N GLU A 127 14.08 22.12 10.45
CA GLU A 127 14.45 22.30 11.87
C GLU A 127 14.66 20.94 12.56
N ILE A 128 14.11 19.88 11.97
CA ILE A 128 14.30 18.49 12.37
C ILE A 128 14.91 17.75 11.19
N ASP A 129 16.02 17.05 11.41
CA ASP A 129 16.74 16.30 10.38
C ASP A 129 16.23 14.86 10.26
N ILE A 130 15.81 14.29 11.39
CA ILE A 130 15.34 12.91 11.50
C ILE A 130 13.96 12.88 12.13
N LEU A 131 12.99 12.26 11.46
CA LEU A 131 11.65 12.06 12.00
C LEU A 131 11.40 10.58 12.27
N VAL A 132 11.30 10.23 13.55
CA VAL A 132 10.85 8.92 14.01
C VAL A 132 9.34 8.93 14.08
N SER A 133 8.70 7.95 13.46
CA SER A 133 7.25 7.87 13.50
C SER A 133 6.73 6.46 13.34
N THR A 134 5.54 6.24 13.86
CA THR A 134 4.81 4.99 13.64
C THR A 134 3.98 5.03 12.35
N THR A 135 3.34 3.93 11.96
CA THR A 135 2.50 3.78 10.74
C THR A 135 1.40 4.83 10.56
N VAL A 136 1.18 5.73 11.51
CA VAL A 136 0.28 6.89 11.43
C VAL A 136 0.64 7.88 10.30
N ILE A 137 1.73 7.65 9.57
CA ILE A 137 2.04 8.34 8.30
C ILE A 137 1.16 7.82 7.15
N GLU A 138 0.36 6.77 7.36
CA GLU A 138 -0.63 6.27 6.40
C GLU A 138 -1.56 7.39 5.87
N VAL A 139 -1.73 8.49 6.59
CA VAL A 139 -2.60 9.61 6.18
C VAL A 139 -1.81 10.89 5.84
N GLY A 140 -1.22 10.93 4.65
CA GLY A 140 -1.14 12.18 3.87
C GLY A 140 0.04 13.14 4.11
N ILE A 141 1.05 12.78 4.91
CA ILE A 141 2.20 13.67 5.10
C ILE A 141 3.16 13.55 3.90
N ASP A 142 2.97 14.44 2.91
CA ASP A 142 3.96 14.66 1.86
C ASP A 142 5.06 15.60 2.37
N ILE A 143 6.32 15.17 2.26
CA ILE A 143 7.51 15.91 2.69
C ILE A 143 8.54 15.82 1.56
N PRO A 144 8.49 16.75 0.58
CA PRO A 144 9.33 16.68 -0.61
C PRO A 144 10.84 16.64 -0.34
N THR A 145 11.27 17.13 0.83
CA THR A 145 12.66 17.19 1.27
C THR A 145 13.16 15.89 1.92
N ALA A 146 12.26 14.96 2.27
CA ALA A 146 12.63 13.65 2.81
C ALA A 146 13.09 12.72 1.69
N ASN A 147 14.40 12.53 1.60
CA ASN A 147 15.03 11.76 0.53
C ASN A 147 15.40 10.34 0.95
N VAL A 148 15.42 10.05 2.25
CA VAL A 148 15.75 8.73 2.78
C VAL A 148 14.65 8.27 3.75
N MET A 149 14.15 7.05 3.55
CA MET A 149 13.22 6.39 4.44
C MET A 149 13.81 5.07 4.92
N VAL A 150 13.77 4.86 6.23
CA VAL A 150 14.11 3.63 6.93
C VAL A 150 12.81 3.05 7.45
N ILE A 151 12.49 1.83 7.05
CA ILE A 151 11.31 1.09 7.52
C ILE A 151 11.84 0.03 8.48
N GLU A 152 11.73 0.27 9.77
CA GLU A 152 12.12 -0.67 10.82
C GLU A 152 11.09 -1.79 10.94
N HIS A 153 11.53 -2.99 11.31
CA HIS A 153 10.67 -4.17 11.38
C HIS A 153 9.84 -4.40 10.11
N ALA A 154 10.47 -4.24 8.94
CA ALA A 154 9.83 -4.33 7.63
C ALA A 154 9.17 -5.71 7.39
N GLU A 155 9.60 -6.76 8.10
CA GLU A 155 8.96 -8.07 8.10
C GLU A 155 7.53 -8.09 8.65
N ARG A 156 7.09 -7.02 9.31
CA ARG A 156 5.74 -6.90 9.86
C ARG A 156 4.76 -6.18 8.91
N PHE A 157 5.25 -5.55 7.84
CA PHE A 157 4.43 -4.77 6.92
C PHE A 157 3.97 -5.59 5.72
N GLY A 158 2.72 -5.39 5.29
CA GLY A 158 2.24 -5.89 4.00
C GLY A 158 3.00 -5.30 2.82
N LEU A 159 3.05 -6.01 1.67
CA LEU A 159 3.81 -5.56 0.51
C LEU A 159 3.27 -4.22 -0.02
N SER A 160 1.94 -4.10 -0.05
CA SER A 160 1.22 -2.89 -0.40
C SER A 160 1.58 -1.71 0.53
N GLN A 161 1.70 -1.93 1.83
CA GLN A 161 2.10 -0.89 2.79
C GLN A 161 3.55 -0.42 2.56
N LEU A 162 4.48 -1.36 2.36
CA LEU A 162 5.87 -1.04 2.02
C LEU A 162 5.96 -0.19 0.75
N HIS A 163 5.17 -0.53 -0.28
CA HIS A 163 5.10 0.29 -1.50
C HIS A 163 4.54 1.69 -1.22
N GLN A 164 3.46 1.81 -0.45
CA GLN A 164 2.90 3.13 -0.12
C GLN A 164 3.92 4.01 0.61
N LEU A 165 4.65 3.44 1.58
CA LEU A 165 5.73 4.10 2.31
C LEU A 165 6.84 4.56 1.37
N ARG A 166 7.34 3.68 0.49
CA ARG A 166 8.34 4.03 -0.55
C ARG A 166 7.89 5.21 -1.43
N GLY A 167 6.60 5.29 -1.73
CA GLY A 167 6.03 6.36 -2.56
C GLY A 167 6.06 7.77 -1.93
N ARG A 168 6.38 7.86 -0.63
CA ARG A 168 6.47 9.11 0.13
C ARG A 168 7.84 9.79 0.05
N VAL A 169 8.89 9.10 -0.42
CA VAL A 169 10.23 9.68 -0.62
C VAL A 169 10.57 9.94 -2.08
N GLY A 170 11.54 10.83 -2.32
CA GLY A 170 12.07 11.11 -3.66
C GLY A 170 11.20 12.04 -4.52
N ARG A 171 10.48 12.98 -3.88
CA ARG A 171 9.58 13.93 -4.56
C ARG A 171 10.25 15.26 -4.94
N GLY A 172 11.38 15.63 -4.33
CA GLY A 172 12.10 16.88 -4.59
C GLY A 172 13.18 16.84 -5.67
N GLY A 173 13.07 15.97 -6.69
CA GLY A 173 14.06 15.85 -7.79
C GLY A 173 15.38 15.13 -7.44
N LYS A 174 15.74 15.03 -6.15
CA LYS A 174 16.80 14.14 -5.66
C LYS A 174 16.35 12.68 -5.70
N ARG A 175 17.29 11.76 -5.98
CA ARG A 175 17.03 10.32 -5.98
C ARG A 175 16.66 9.86 -4.56
N GLY A 176 15.44 9.37 -4.38
CA GLY A 176 14.99 8.81 -3.11
C GLY A 176 15.67 7.48 -2.77
N MET A 177 15.76 7.16 -1.49
CA MET A 177 16.24 5.88 -0.97
C MET A 177 15.24 5.31 0.04
N ALA A 178 14.85 4.05 -0.12
CA ALA A 178 14.07 3.29 0.86
C ALA A 178 14.91 2.11 1.37
N ILE A 179 15.08 2.02 2.69
CA ILE A 179 15.83 0.99 3.39
C ILE A 179 14.86 0.23 4.29
N ALA A 180 14.51 -1.00 3.92
CA ALA A 180 13.74 -1.88 4.78
C ALA A 180 14.68 -2.64 5.72
N VAL A 181 14.49 -2.51 7.03
CA VAL A 181 15.27 -3.22 8.05
C VAL A 181 14.40 -4.32 8.62
N ALA A 182 14.89 -5.55 8.55
CA ALA A 182 14.16 -6.72 9.04
C ALA A 182 14.88 -7.40 10.20
N SER A 183 14.12 -7.75 11.24
CA SER A 183 14.65 -8.45 12.41
C SER A 183 14.64 -9.96 12.19
N THR A 184 15.73 -10.63 12.56
CA THR A 184 15.84 -12.09 12.48
C THR A 184 15.31 -12.75 13.75
N PRO A 185 14.68 -13.94 13.66
CA PRO A 185 14.45 -14.74 12.45
C PRO A 185 13.36 -14.15 11.53
N ILE A 186 13.54 -14.28 10.22
CA ILE A 186 12.60 -13.83 9.18
C ILE A 186 11.98 -15.07 8.54
N SER A 187 10.66 -15.09 8.37
CA SER A 187 9.98 -16.18 7.66
C SER A 187 10.24 -16.13 6.15
N ASP A 188 10.19 -17.27 5.47
CA ASP A 188 10.38 -17.33 4.01
C ASP A 188 9.38 -16.44 3.26
N LEU A 189 8.14 -16.36 3.75
CA LEU A 189 7.11 -15.48 3.20
C LEU A 189 7.50 -14.00 3.35
N ALA A 190 7.96 -13.59 4.53
CA ALA A 190 8.40 -12.22 4.77
C ALA A 190 9.64 -11.88 3.92
N LYS A 191 10.56 -12.83 3.74
CA LYS A 191 11.73 -12.66 2.87
C LYS A 191 11.34 -12.48 1.41
N LYS A 192 10.49 -13.37 0.86
CA LYS A 192 9.95 -13.24 -0.51
C LYS A 192 9.29 -11.88 -0.72
N ARG A 193 8.49 -11.42 0.25
CA ARG A 193 7.85 -10.11 0.21
C ARG A 193 8.86 -8.96 0.17
N LEU A 194 9.91 -8.99 0.99
CA LEU A 194 10.97 -7.97 0.98
C LEU A 194 11.78 -7.99 -0.33
N ASP A 195 12.03 -9.17 -0.88
CA ASP A 195 12.69 -9.33 -2.18
C ASP A 195 11.83 -8.73 -3.31
N MET A 196 10.52 -8.97 -3.30
CA MET A 196 9.58 -8.36 -4.25
C MET A 196 9.49 -6.83 -4.11
N PHE A 197 9.54 -6.33 -2.87
CA PHE A 197 9.57 -4.89 -2.60
C PHE A 197 10.82 -4.21 -3.20
N VAL A 198 11.97 -4.89 -3.17
CA VAL A 198 13.22 -4.41 -3.75
C VAL A 198 13.24 -4.54 -5.28
N SER A 199 12.70 -5.63 -5.83
CA SER A 199 12.83 -5.94 -7.26
C SER A 199 11.90 -5.13 -8.16
N SER A 200 10.77 -4.62 -7.65
CA SER A 200 9.76 -3.95 -8.48
C SER A 200 9.29 -2.62 -7.91
N THR A 201 9.30 -1.58 -8.75
CA THR A 201 8.63 -0.30 -8.48
C THR A 201 7.23 -0.21 -9.06
N ASP A 202 6.81 -1.19 -9.88
CA ASP A 202 5.50 -1.21 -10.52
C ASP A 202 4.43 -1.64 -9.52
N GLY A 203 3.50 -0.72 -9.23
CA GLY A 203 2.44 -0.96 -8.27
C GLY A 203 1.45 -2.05 -8.69
N PHE A 204 1.30 -2.33 -9.99
CA PHE A 204 0.45 -3.45 -10.46
C PHE A 204 1.10 -4.79 -10.13
N LYS A 205 2.39 -4.95 -10.44
CA LYS A 205 3.15 -6.17 -10.10
C LYS A 205 3.20 -6.39 -8.58
N ILE A 206 3.35 -5.31 -7.82
CA ILE A 206 3.31 -5.37 -6.36
C ILE A 206 1.95 -5.84 -5.87
N ALA A 207 0.86 -5.34 -6.43
CA ALA A 207 -0.48 -5.71 -6.01
C ALA A 207 -0.84 -7.16 -6.37
N GLU A 208 -0.43 -7.63 -7.56
CA GLU A 208 -0.57 -9.03 -7.98
C GLU A 208 0.22 -9.95 -7.04
N ALA A 209 1.47 -9.61 -6.74
CA ALA A 209 2.30 -10.35 -5.81
C ALA A 209 1.74 -10.33 -4.37
N ASP A 210 1.19 -9.21 -3.89
CA ASP A 210 0.56 -9.13 -2.56
C ASP A 210 -0.69 -10.04 -2.49
N LEU A 211 -1.47 -10.12 -3.57
CA LEU A 211 -2.63 -11.01 -3.66
C LEU A 211 -2.23 -12.48 -3.69
N GLU A 212 -1.17 -12.83 -4.44
CA GLU A 212 -0.62 -14.18 -4.48
C GLU A 212 -0.04 -14.61 -3.12
N LEU A 213 0.71 -13.72 -2.46
CA LEU A 213 1.36 -14.00 -1.17
C LEU A 213 0.37 -14.12 0.00
N ARG A 214 -0.73 -13.35 0.00
CA ARG A 214 -1.79 -13.45 1.02
C ARG A 214 -2.77 -14.60 0.76
N GLY A 215 -2.85 -15.04 -0.49
CA GLY A 215 -3.89 -15.95 -0.96
C GLY A 215 -5.26 -15.25 -1.06
N PRO A 216 -6.16 -15.76 -1.92
CA PRO A 216 -7.45 -15.12 -2.18
C PRO A 216 -8.38 -15.06 -0.95
N GLY A 217 -8.17 -15.91 0.06
CA GLY A 217 -9.04 -15.99 1.25
C GLY A 217 -8.84 -14.90 2.31
N GLU A 218 -7.63 -14.36 2.48
CA GLU A 218 -7.38 -13.30 3.49
C GLU A 218 -7.78 -11.89 3.01
N PHE A 219 -7.78 -11.63 1.70
CA PHE A 219 -8.11 -10.31 1.16
C PHE A 219 -9.57 -9.91 1.43
N PHE A 220 -10.48 -10.89 1.55
CA PHE A 220 -11.87 -10.65 1.88
C PHE A 220 -12.11 -10.31 3.36
N GLY A 221 -11.09 -10.42 4.21
CA GLY A 221 -11.18 -10.08 5.63
C GLY A 221 -12.05 -11.05 6.43
N THR A 222 -11.57 -11.36 7.62
CA THR A 222 -12.28 -11.99 8.74
C THR A 222 -13.81 -11.91 8.69
N ARG A 223 -14.49 -13.04 8.39
CA ARG A 223 -15.91 -13.34 8.72
C ARG A 223 -16.89 -12.15 8.79
N GLN A 224 -16.83 -11.21 7.86
CA GLN A 224 -17.83 -10.15 7.76
C GLN A 224 -18.38 -10.10 6.34
N HIS A 225 -19.36 -10.99 6.17
CA HIS A 225 -20.55 -10.88 5.34
C HIS A 225 -20.43 -10.24 3.95
N GLY A 226 -20.58 -11.07 2.93
CA GLY A 226 -21.35 -10.68 1.74
C GLY A 226 -20.90 -11.29 0.42
N LEU A 227 -19.62 -11.61 0.28
CA LEU A 227 -19.09 -12.21 -0.94
C LEU A 227 -18.88 -13.72 -0.73
N PRO A 228 -19.51 -14.59 -1.52
CA PRO A 228 -19.26 -16.03 -1.42
C PRO A 228 -17.78 -16.28 -1.72
N GLU A 229 -17.09 -16.99 -0.83
CA GLU A 229 -15.80 -17.59 -1.15
C GLU A 229 -15.96 -18.34 -2.47
N LEU A 230 -15.28 -17.89 -3.52
CA LEU A 230 -15.35 -18.52 -4.82
C LEU A 230 -14.78 -19.94 -4.68
N THR A 231 -15.67 -20.92 -4.58
CA THR A 231 -15.32 -22.31 -4.26
C THR A 231 -14.63 -23.02 -5.43
N VAL A 232 -14.75 -22.46 -6.63
CA VAL A 232 -14.26 -23.05 -7.90
C VAL A 232 -13.29 -22.12 -8.65
N ALA A 233 -13.46 -20.80 -8.52
CA ALA A 233 -12.70 -19.81 -9.29
C ALA A 233 -11.62 -19.12 -8.43
N ASN A 234 -10.40 -19.10 -8.93
CA ASN A 234 -9.29 -18.34 -8.36
C ASN A 234 -9.08 -17.06 -9.19
N LEU A 235 -9.35 -15.90 -8.59
CA LEU A 235 -9.30 -14.59 -9.26
C LEU A 235 -7.94 -14.20 -9.83
N VAL A 236 -6.85 -14.82 -9.36
CA VAL A 236 -5.50 -14.62 -9.88
C VAL A 236 -5.24 -15.56 -11.05
N ARG A 237 -5.55 -16.85 -10.88
CA ARG A 237 -5.30 -17.88 -11.89
C ARG A 237 -6.24 -17.76 -13.09
N ASP A 238 -7.52 -17.51 -12.86
CA ASP A 238 -8.59 -17.62 -13.85
C ASP A 238 -8.92 -16.24 -14.49
N THR A 239 -7.90 -15.38 -14.56
CA THR A 239 -7.98 -14.00 -15.05
C THR A 239 -8.46 -13.91 -16.50
N ASP A 240 -7.89 -14.76 -17.33
CA ASP A 240 -8.20 -14.94 -18.74
C ASP A 240 -9.65 -15.38 -18.94
N LEU A 241 -10.11 -16.37 -18.17
CA LEU A 241 -11.48 -16.88 -18.21
C LEU A 241 -12.50 -15.80 -17.83
N LEU A 242 -12.23 -15.03 -16.77
CA LEU A 242 -13.12 -13.95 -16.33
C LEU A 242 -13.19 -12.82 -17.36
N THR A 243 -12.07 -12.48 -17.99
CA THR A 243 -12.00 -11.44 -19.02
C THR A 243 -12.76 -11.87 -20.28
N ALA A 244 -12.52 -13.10 -20.76
CA ALA A 244 -13.21 -13.67 -21.91
C ALA A 244 -14.72 -13.77 -21.68
N ALA A 245 -15.15 -14.23 -20.50
CA ALA A 245 -16.57 -14.29 -20.14
C ALA A 245 -17.22 -12.90 -20.16
N ARG A 246 -16.53 -11.86 -19.68
CA ARG A 246 -17.04 -10.48 -19.71
C ARG A 246 -17.17 -9.96 -21.14
N GLU A 247 -16.16 -10.18 -21.98
CA GLU A 247 -16.20 -9.76 -23.39
C GLU A 247 -17.36 -10.41 -24.14
N ILE A 248 -17.59 -11.71 -23.92
CA ILE A 248 -18.74 -12.44 -24.49
C ILE A 248 -20.06 -11.84 -24.00
N ILE A 249 -20.20 -11.54 -22.71
CA ILE A 249 -21.43 -10.92 -22.16
C ILE A 249 -21.65 -9.53 -22.74
N ILE A 250 -20.62 -8.70 -22.87
CA ILE A 250 -20.72 -7.36 -23.46
C ILE A 250 -21.10 -7.46 -24.94
N GLU A 251 -20.51 -8.41 -25.68
CA GLU A 251 -20.85 -8.63 -27.08
C GLU A 251 -22.30 -9.12 -27.25
N LEU A 252 -22.75 -10.04 -26.38
CA LEU A 252 -24.14 -10.51 -26.33
C LEU A 252 -25.09 -9.35 -26.05
N LEU A 253 -24.82 -8.52 -25.04
CA LEU A 253 -25.70 -7.40 -24.67
C LEU A 253 -25.65 -6.21 -25.65
N GLY A 254 -24.52 -6.00 -26.33
CA GLY A 254 -24.29 -4.86 -27.22
C GLY A 254 -24.76 -5.07 -28.67
N LYS A 255 -24.88 -6.31 -29.13
CA LYS A 255 -25.47 -6.63 -30.43
C LYS A 255 -26.95 -6.92 -30.24
N ALA A 256 -27.80 -6.15 -30.90
CA ALA A 256 -29.16 -6.57 -31.23
C ALA A 256 -29.09 -7.76 -32.21
N ARG A 257 -28.62 -8.91 -31.74
CA ARG A 257 -28.77 -10.19 -32.43
C ARG A 257 -30.11 -10.78 -32.03
N ASP A 258 -30.76 -11.46 -32.98
CA ASP A 258 -31.80 -12.42 -32.62
C ASP A 258 -31.13 -13.51 -31.80
N PHE A 259 -31.17 -13.35 -30.47
CA PHE A 259 -30.74 -14.38 -29.54
C PHE A 259 -31.54 -15.64 -29.83
N ASP A 260 -30.84 -16.74 -30.07
CA ASP A 260 -31.49 -18.03 -30.17
C ASP A 260 -32.09 -18.44 -28.81
N MET A 261 -32.74 -19.60 -28.78
CA MET A 261 -33.47 -20.03 -27.60
C MET A 261 -32.53 -20.30 -26.40
N ASP A 262 -31.28 -20.68 -26.65
CA ASP A 262 -30.31 -21.00 -25.60
C ASP A 262 -29.58 -19.74 -25.11
N ASP A 263 -29.30 -18.78 -26.00
CA ASP A 263 -28.86 -17.44 -25.64
C ASP A 263 -29.88 -16.74 -24.73
N ARG A 264 -31.19 -16.79 -25.08
CA ARG A 264 -32.26 -16.21 -24.26
C ARG A 264 -32.38 -16.88 -22.90
N ARG A 265 -32.16 -18.20 -22.81
CA ARG A 265 -32.16 -18.93 -21.53
C ARG A 265 -30.99 -18.51 -20.66
N LEU A 266 -29.80 -18.38 -21.23
CA LEU A 266 -28.62 -17.91 -20.52
C LEU A 266 -28.80 -16.47 -20.05
N ILE A 267 -29.29 -15.58 -20.91
CA ILE A 267 -29.58 -14.18 -20.55
C ILE A 267 -30.61 -14.11 -19.42
N ASN A 268 -31.76 -14.79 -19.52
CA ASN A 268 -32.76 -14.82 -18.46
C ASN A 268 -32.22 -15.40 -17.14
N TYR A 269 -31.37 -16.43 -17.21
CA TYR A 269 -30.70 -16.99 -16.04
C TYR A 269 -29.74 -15.97 -15.40
N LEU A 270 -28.95 -15.26 -16.20
CA LEU A 270 -28.03 -14.23 -15.73
C LEU A 270 -28.78 -13.01 -15.18
N GLU A 271 -29.83 -12.55 -15.84
CA GLU A 271 -30.68 -11.43 -15.41
C GLU A 271 -31.43 -11.75 -14.11
N SER A 272 -31.97 -12.96 -13.96
CA SER A 272 -32.63 -13.38 -12.71
C SER A 272 -31.64 -13.49 -11.54
N ARG A 273 -30.41 -13.97 -11.78
CA ARG A 273 -29.31 -13.96 -10.81
C ARG A 273 -28.85 -12.53 -10.45
N LEU A 274 -28.79 -11.62 -11.43
CA LEU A 274 -28.45 -10.21 -11.23
C LEU A 274 -29.54 -9.47 -10.43
N ALA A 275 -30.82 -9.71 -10.73
CA ALA A 275 -31.95 -9.13 -10.00
C ALA A 275 -31.96 -9.55 -8.53
N GLY A 276 -31.62 -10.81 -8.22
CA GLY A 276 -31.47 -11.31 -6.85
C GLY A 276 -30.26 -10.76 -6.09
N ARG A 277 -29.27 -10.17 -6.79
CA ARG A 277 -28.08 -9.52 -6.19
C ARG A 277 -28.18 -8.00 -6.13
N LYS A 278 -29.02 -7.35 -6.96
CA LYS A 278 -29.30 -5.90 -6.88
C LYS A 278 -29.89 -5.48 -5.53
N THR A 279 -30.52 -6.40 -4.78
CA THR A 279 -30.98 -6.19 -3.41
C THR A 279 -29.85 -6.24 -2.36
N LEU A 280 -28.68 -6.80 -2.69
CA LEU A 280 -27.49 -6.87 -1.83
C LEU A 280 -26.55 -5.68 -2.03
N THR A 281 -26.68 -4.92 -3.11
CA THR A 281 -25.93 -3.68 -3.40
C THR A 281 -26.72 -2.42 -3.01
N LYS A 282 -27.29 -2.39 -1.80
CA LYS A 282 -27.54 -1.12 -1.11
C LYS A 282 -26.27 -0.74 -0.36
N PHE A 283 -25.35 -0.08 -1.05
CA PHE A 283 -24.31 0.69 -0.37
C PHE A 283 -24.97 1.94 0.21
N GLY A 284 -25.08 1.97 1.54
CA GLY A 284 -25.25 3.20 2.32
C GLY A 284 -23.90 3.87 2.55
#